data_AF-A0AAD6MHE5-F1
#
_entry.id   AF-A0AAD6MHE5-F1
#
_cell.length_a   1.000
_cell.length_b   1.000
_cell.length_c   1.000
_cell.angle_alpha   90.00
_cell.angle_beta   90.00
_cell.angle_gamma   90.00
#
_symmetry.space_group_name_H-M   'P 1'
#
loop_
_entity.id
_entity.type
_entity.pdbx_description
1 polymer ?
#
loop_
_entity_poly.entity_id
_entity_poly.type
_entity_poly.pdbx_seq_one_letter_code
_entity_poly.pdbx_strand_id
1 'polypeptide(L)'
;MAEARAGGGCCPPMDLFRSEAMQLVQLIIPIESAHHTVSYLGDLGLLQFKDLNPDKSPFQRTYAAQIKKFGEMARKLRFFKEQMVKAGITPLTKPGAQTEIDVDDLEVKLGELEAELVEMNANNEKLQRSYNELVEYKLVLNKAGEFFSSALRNATALQKELESQQTGEESLDTPLLQDKEILNESSKQVKLGFITGLVLKEKSMPFERIIFRATRGNVYIRQAAVEEPVVDPVSGEKVEKNVFVVFYSGEKAKTKILKICEAFGANRYPFTEDFGKQIQMISEVSGRISEMKVAIDAGLFHRSHLLQTIGDQFVQWNTLVRKEKSIYHTLNMLSLDVTKKCLVAEGWSPVFGTKQIQDALQRAAFDSNSQVGTIFQILHTTELPPTYFRTNKFTSAFQDIVDAYGVAKYQEANPGVYTIVTFPFLFAVMFGDWGHGICMLLAAFVFIIREKKLSSQKLGDITEMTFGGRYVILMMATLLDLHWSYL
;
A
#
# COMPACT_ATOMS: atom_id res chain seq x y z
N MET A 1 -28.13 -28.16 53.35
CA MET A 1 -27.50 -26.83 53.21
C MET A 1 -26.01 -27.08 53.01
N ALA A 2 -25.42 -26.49 51.96
CA ALA A 2 -24.03 -26.67 51.48
C ALA A 2 -23.80 -28.03 50.76
N GLU A 3 -23.32 -28.15 49.51
CA GLU A 3 -22.62 -27.24 48.60
C GLU A 3 -23.09 -27.44 47.16
N ALA A 4 -23.57 -26.34 46.56
CA ALA A 4 -23.59 -26.13 45.13
C ALA A 4 -22.48 -25.13 44.82
N ARG A 5 -21.42 -25.55 44.10
CA ARG A 5 -20.50 -24.70 43.30
C ARG A 5 -19.37 -25.54 42.70
N ALA A 6 -19.53 -25.95 41.45
CA ALA A 6 -18.45 -26.07 40.48
C ALA A 6 -19.07 -26.06 39.08
N GLY A 7 -19.10 -24.89 38.46
CA GLY A 7 -19.37 -24.74 37.04
C GLY A 7 -18.17 -25.25 36.24
N GLY A 8 -18.43 -26.20 35.34
CA GLY A 8 -17.45 -26.73 34.40
C GLY A 8 -18.18 -27.64 33.43
N GLY A 9 -18.57 -27.08 32.27
CA GLY A 9 -19.24 -27.80 31.20
C GLY A 9 -18.42 -29.03 30.80
N CYS A 10 -19.06 -30.20 30.94
CA CYS A 10 -18.49 -31.52 30.73
C CYS A 10 -17.95 -31.67 29.29
N CYS A 11 -16.65 -31.52 29.10
CA CYS A 11 -15.96 -31.95 27.89
C CYS A 11 -15.71 -33.46 28.00
N PRO A 12 -16.06 -34.28 26.99
CA PRO A 12 -15.67 -35.69 27.00
C PRO A 12 -14.14 -35.82 27.04
N PRO A 13 -13.61 -36.92 27.61
CA PRO A 13 -12.17 -37.18 27.67
C PRO A 13 -11.58 -37.09 26.26
N MET A 14 -10.48 -36.34 26.11
CA MET A 14 -9.79 -36.21 24.82
C MET A 14 -9.19 -37.55 24.43
N ASP A 15 -9.73 -38.17 23.39
CA ASP A 15 -9.10 -39.30 22.73
C ASP A 15 -8.34 -38.79 21.50
N LEU A 16 -7.02 -38.62 21.63
CA LEU A 16 -6.17 -38.22 20.51
C LEU A 16 -5.87 -39.40 19.57
N PHE A 17 -6.17 -40.63 20.00
CA PHE A 17 -5.84 -41.85 19.26
C PHE A 17 -6.73 -42.05 18.03
N ARG A 18 -7.96 -41.56 18.06
CA ARG A 18 -8.90 -41.64 16.92
C ARG A 18 -9.55 -40.28 16.67
N SER A 19 -10.09 -40.10 15.46
CA SER A 19 -10.82 -38.89 15.12
C SER A 19 -12.11 -38.78 15.93
N GLU A 20 -12.54 -37.56 16.21
CA GLU A 20 -13.81 -37.31 16.90
C GLU A 20 -15.03 -37.84 16.11
N ALA A 21 -16.07 -38.25 16.85
CA ALA A 21 -17.31 -38.69 16.25
C ALA A 21 -18.03 -37.50 15.57
N MET A 22 -18.46 -37.67 14.32
CA MET A 22 -19.05 -36.63 13.47
C MET A 22 -20.45 -37.05 13.07
N GLN A 23 -21.34 -36.07 12.91
CA GLN A 23 -22.70 -36.27 12.45
C GLN A 23 -23.04 -35.22 11.38
N LEU A 24 -23.81 -35.63 10.38
CA LEU A 24 -24.35 -34.71 9.39
C LEU A 24 -25.62 -34.08 9.97
N VAL A 25 -25.68 -32.76 9.92
CA VAL A 25 -26.80 -31.99 10.45
C VAL A 25 -27.40 -31.15 9.34
N GLN A 26 -28.73 -31.10 9.30
CA GLN A 26 -29.50 -30.16 8.53
C GLN A 26 -30.06 -29.07 9.45
N LEU A 27 -29.86 -27.81 9.07
CA LEU A 27 -30.41 -26.64 9.75
C LEU A 27 -31.44 -26.00 8.84
N ILE A 28 -32.65 -25.77 9.36
CA ILE A 28 -33.68 -24.98 8.68
C ILE A 28 -33.77 -23.64 9.41
N ILE A 29 -33.25 -22.61 8.77
CA ILE A 29 -33.02 -21.29 9.35
C ILE A 29 -34.00 -20.29 8.72
N PRO A 30 -34.83 -19.59 9.50
CA PRO A 30 -35.62 -18.47 8.99
C PRO A 30 -34.75 -17.39 8.37
N ILE A 31 -35.21 -16.73 7.29
CA ILE A 31 -34.41 -15.70 6.60
C ILE A 31 -34.07 -14.52 7.53
N GLU A 32 -34.97 -14.15 8.44
CA GLU A 32 -34.80 -13.04 9.39
C GLU A 32 -33.66 -13.28 10.40
N SER A 33 -33.50 -14.52 10.85
CA SER A 33 -32.47 -14.91 11.84
C SER A 33 -31.19 -15.46 11.19
N ALA A 34 -31.15 -15.56 9.86
CA ALA A 34 -30.07 -16.21 9.12
C ALA A 34 -28.69 -15.59 9.36
N HIS A 35 -28.63 -14.26 9.31
CA HIS A 35 -27.39 -13.51 9.51
C HIS A 35 -26.80 -13.74 10.91
N HIS A 36 -27.60 -13.50 11.95
CA HIS A 36 -27.20 -13.74 13.35
C HIS A 36 -26.85 -15.21 13.59
N THR A 37 -27.63 -16.14 13.05
CA THR A 37 -27.37 -17.58 13.17
C THR A 37 -25.99 -17.94 12.63
N VAL A 38 -25.64 -17.50 11.42
CA VAL A 38 -24.32 -17.78 10.84
C VAL A 38 -23.20 -17.07 11.60
N SER A 39 -23.44 -15.85 12.09
CA SER A 39 -22.48 -15.11 12.94
C SER A 39 -22.15 -15.89 14.23
N TYR A 40 -23.18 -16.34 14.97
CA TYR A 40 -23.01 -17.10 16.20
C TYR A 40 -22.40 -18.49 15.97
N LEU A 41 -22.77 -19.17 14.89
CA LEU A 41 -22.15 -20.43 14.50
C LEU A 41 -20.68 -20.24 14.10
N GLY A 42 -20.35 -19.12 13.46
CA GLY A 42 -18.99 -18.73 13.11
C GLY A 42 -18.12 -18.46 14.34
N ASP A 43 -18.67 -17.80 15.36
CA ASP A 43 -17.97 -17.54 16.62
C ASP A 43 -17.71 -18.83 17.42
N LEU A 44 -18.55 -19.87 17.25
CA LEU A 44 -18.28 -21.22 17.79
C LEU A 44 -17.20 -21.97 17.00
N GLY A 45 -17.23 -21.91 15.67
CA GLY A 45 -16.24 -22.56 14.80
C GLY A 45 -16.26 -24.09 14.80
N LEU A 46 -17.40 -24.72 15.13
CA LEU A 46 -17.54 -26.18 15.25
C LEU A 46 -18.38 -26.85 14.14
N LEU A 47 -18.80 -26.10 13.13
CA LEU A 47 -19.66 -26.58 12.04
C LEU A 47 -18.98 -26.35 10.69
N GLN A 48 -18.85 -27.39 9.88
CA GLN A 48 -18.36 -27.31 8.52
C GLN A 48 -19.55 -27.39 7.55
N PHE A 49 -19.89 -26.28 6.89
CA PHE A 49 -20.97 -26.24 5.91
C PHE A 49 -20.59 -26.97 4.61
N LYS A 50 -21.57 -27.70 4.06
CA LYS A 50 -21.52 -28.29 2.72
C LYS A 50 -22.13 -27.32 1.73
N ASP A 51 -21.51 -27.16 0.56
CA ASP A 51 -22.09 -26.34 -0.51
C ASP A 51 -23.26 -27.08 -1.14
N LEU A 52 -24.47 -26.54 -0.96
CA LEU A 52 -25.70 -27.09 -1.54
C LEU A 52 -26.02 -26.51 -2.92
N ASN A 53 -25.20 -25.57 -3.42
CA ASN A 53 -25.37 -24.98 -4.75
C ASN A 53 -24.10 -25.10 -5.63
N PRO A 54 -23.53 -26.32 -5.82
CA PRO A 54 -22.32 -26.48 -6.63
C PRO A 54 -22.54 -26.11 -8.11
N ASP A 55 -23.75 -26.36 -8.63
CA ASP A 55 -24.07 -26.15 -10.04
C ASP A 55 -24.29 -24.67 -10.41
N LYS A 56 -24.40 -23.78 -9.41
CA LYS A 56 -24.64 -22.35 -9.63
C LYS A 56 -23.33 -21.58 -9.60
N SER A 57 -23.11 -20.78 -10.66
CA SER A 57 -21.98 -19.85 -10.69
C SER A 57 -22.05 -18.84 -9.53
N PRO A 58 -20.92 -18.34 -9.00
CA PRO A 58 -20.90 -17.42 -7.86
C PRO A 58 -21.78 -16.17 -8.01
N PHE A 59 -21.97 -15.70 -9.25
CA PHE A 59 -22.77 -14.51 -9.57
C PHE A 59 -24.29 -14.77 -9.59
N GLN A 60 -24.71 -16.01 -9.82
CA GLN A 60 -26.12 -16.41 -9.87
C GLN A 60 -26.69 -16.77 -8.50
N ARG A 61 -25.84 -16.80 -7.46
CA ARG A 61 -26.26 -17.13 -6.10
C ARG A 61 -26.90 -15.92 -5.41
N THR A 62 -27.78 -16.19 -4.45
CA THR A 62 -28.69 -15.21 -3.82
C THR A 62 -27.98 -14.00 -3.22
N TYR A 63 -26.84 -14.18 -2.57
CA TYR A 63 -26.14 -13.12 -1.82
C TYR A 63 -24.93 -12.53 -2.57
N ALA A 64 -24.85 -12.73 -3.89
CA ALA A 64 -23.73 -12.26 -4.70
C ALA A 64 -23.57 -10.72 -4.66
N ALA A 65 -24.68 -9.97 -4.61
CA ALA A 65 -24.67 -8.50 -4.56
C ALA A 65 -24.06 -7.99 -3.24
N GLN A 66 -24.43 -8.60 -2.12
CA GLN A 66 -23.88 -8.26 -0.80
C GLN A 66 -22.38 -8.58 -0.74
N ILE A 67 -21.96 -9.75 -1.23
CA ILE A 67 -20.54 -10.11 -1.30
C ILE A 67 -19.75 -9.09 -2.15
N LYS A 68 -20.33 -8.62 -3.26
CA LYS A 68 -19.72 -7.57 -4.09
C LYS A 68 -19.60 -6.25 -3.32
N LYS A 69 -20.65 -5.83 -2.61
CA LYS A 69 -20.65 -4.63 -1.75
C LYS A 69 -19.52 -4.67 -0.71
N PHE A 70 -19.41 -5.75 0.07
CA PHE A 70 -18.31 -5.91 1.03
C PHE A 70 -16.94 -6.08 0.35
N GLY A 71 -16.91 -6.63 -0.87
CA GLY A 71 -15.73 -6.69 -1.71
C GLY A 71 -15.19 -5.29 -2.07
N GLU A 72 -16.09 -4.38 -2.44
CA GLU A 72 -15.75 -2.98 -2.70
C GLU A 72 -15.30 -2.25 -1.43
N MET A 73 -16.01 -2.42 -0.30
CA MET A 73 -15.55 -1.87 0.99
C MET A 73 -14.14 -2.35 1.34
N ALA A 74 -13.86 -3.64 1.15
CA ALA A 74 -12.52 -4.21 1.37
C ALA A 74 -11.47 -3.65 0.39
N ARG A 75 -11.86 -3.28 -0.85
CA ARG A 75 -10.99 -2.56 -1.80
C ARG A 75 -10.65 -1.17 -1.26
N LYS A 76 -11.65 -0.40 -0.80
CA LYS A 76 -11.44 0.93 -0.20
C LYS A 76 -10.51 0.87 1.02
N LEU A 77 -10.73 -0.09 1.91
CA LEU A 77 -9.85 -0.31 3.07
C LEU A 77 -8.41 -0.67 2.67
N ARG A 78 -8.19 -1.46 1.60
CA ARG A 78 -6.85 -1.71 1.08
C ARG A 78 -6.19 -0.42 0.57
N PHE A 79 -6.93 0.40 -0.16
CA PHE A 79 -6.45 1.71 -0.60
C PHE A 79 -6.05 2.60 0.59
N PHE A 80 -6.87 2.69 1.64
CA PHE A 80 -6.51 3.45 2.85
C PHE A 80 -5.24 2.92 3.51
N LYS A 81 -5.11 1.59 3.63
CA LYS A 81 -3.90 0.98 4.18
C LYS A 81 -2.66 1.36 3.38
N GLU A 82 -2.73 1.33 2.04
CA GLU A 82 -1.63 1.75 1.17
C GLU A 82 -1.27 3.23 1.37
N GLN A 83 -2.28 4.11 1.48
CA GLN A 83 -2.07 5.54 1.73
C GLN A 83 -1.44 5.80 3.11
N MET A 84 -1.87 5.08 4.14
CA MET A 84 -1.30 5.15 5.49
C MET A 84 0.14 4.68 5.51
N VAL A 85 0.46 3.56 4.84
CA VAL A 85 1.84 3.05 4.74
C VAL A 85 2.74 4.05 4.02
N LYS A 86 2.28 4.65 2.91
CA LYS A 86 3.00 5.73 2.22
C LYS A 86 3.24 6.96 3.10
N ALA A 87 2.33 7.23 4.05
CA ALA A 87 2.45 8.32 5.01
C ALA A 87 3.22 7.95 6.29
N GLY A 88 3.67 6.69 6.46
CA GLY A 88 4.33 6.22 7.68
C GLY A 88 3.40 6.08 8.89
N ILE A 89 2.08 6.08 8.70
CA ILE A 89 1.08 5.97 9.77
C ILE A 89 0.78 4.49 10.02
N THR A 90 0.97 4.02 11.25
CA THR A 90 0.62 2.65 11.65
C THR A 90 -0.77 2.63 12.28
N PRO A 91 -1.68 1.72 11.86
CA PRO A 91 -3.02 1.64 12.45
C PRO A 91 -2.96 1.30 13.94
N LEU A 92 -3.78 1.98 14.74
CA LEU A 92 -3.84 1.75 16.17
C LEU A 92 -4.51 0.40 16.46
N THR A 93 -3.83 -0.48 17.20
CA THR A 93 -4.33 -1.85 17.51
C THR A 93 -5.27 -1.90 18.73
N LYS A 94 -5.76 -0.75 19.21
CA LYS A 94 -6.65 -0.76 20.39
C LYS A 94 -8.04 -1.24 19.95
N PRO A 95 -8.60 -2.30 20.56
CA PRO A 95 -10.01 -2.59 20.40
C PRO A 95 -10.79 -1.47 21.09
N GLY A 96 -11.24 -0.49 20.31
CA GLY A 96 -12.24 0.47 20.78
C GLY A 96 -13.49 -0.28 21.26
N ALA A 97 -14.21 0.31 22.21
CA ALA A 97 -15.50 -0.19 22.64
C ALA A 97 -16.37 -0.44 21.40
N GLN A 98 -16.99 -1.63 21.35
CA GLN A 98 -17.87 -2.03 20.26
C GLN A 98 -19.05 -1.05 20.18
N THR A 99 -18.86 0.02 19.42
CA THR A 99 -19.99 0.78 18.88
C THR A 99 -20.56 -0.11 17.80
N GLU A 100 -21.85 -0.43 17.90
CA GLU A 100 -22.61 -1.01 16.80
C GLU A 100 -22.55 0.00 15.66
N ILE A 101 -21.59 -0.20 14.75
CA ILE A 101 -21.48 0.59 13.52
C ILE A 101 -22.42 -0.09 12.53
N ASP A 102 -23.43 0.64 12.07
CA ASP A 102 -24.24 0.18 10.96
C ASP A 102 -23.36 0.00 9.71
N VAL A 103 -23.52 -1.14 9.07
CA VAL A 103 -22.78 -1.51 7.86
C VAL A 103 -23.08 -0.54 6.72
N ASP A 104 -24.31 -0.05 6.63
CA ASP A 104 -24.75 0.85 5.58
C ASP A 104 -24.12 2.23 5.75
N ASP A 105 -24.12 2.76 6.99
CA ASP A 105 -23.41 4.00 7.32
C ASP A 105 -21.91 3.90 7.06
N LEU A 106 -21.32 2.73 7.35
CA LEU A 106 -19.92 2.46 7.05
C LEU A 106 -19.65 2.51 5.54
N GLU A 107 -20.56 2.01 4.70
CA GLU A 107 -20.40 2.08 3.24
C GLU A 107 -20.24 3.52 2.75
N VAL A 108 -21.15 4.38 3.21
CA VAL A 108 -21.22 5.79 2.85
C VAL A 108 -19.96 6.49 3.33
N LYS A 109 -19.62 6.32 4.61
CA LYS A 109 -18.42 6.92 5.21
C LYS A 109 -17.13 6.50 4.50
N LEU A 110 -16.97 5.21 4.16
CA LEU A 110 -15.80 4.74 3.41
C LEU A 110 -15.76 5.34 1.99
N GLY A 111 -16.92 5.58 1.36
CA GLY A 111 -17.01 6.25 0.06
C GLY A 111 -16.63 7.72 0.11
N GLU A 112 -17.14 8.46 1.09
CA GLU A 112 -16.82 9.88 1.29
C GLU A 112 -15.32 10.07 1.53
N LEU A 113 -14.73 9.28 2.44
CA LEU A 113 -13.30 9.33 2.75
C LEU A 113 -12.42 8.95 1.55
N GLU A 114 -12.86 8.01 0.70
CA GLU A 114 -12.14 7.68 -0.53
C GLU A 114 -12.18 8.84 -1.52
N ALA A 115 -13.35 9.44 -1.73
CA ALA A 115 -13.50 10.58 -2.63
C ALA A 115 -12.64 11.78 -2.16
N GLU A 116 -12.71 12.12 -0.88
CA GLU A 116 -11.93 13.20 -0.26
C GLU A 116 -10.42 12.96 -0.39
N LEU A 117 -9.94 11.74 -0.11
CA LEU A 117 -8.52 11.39 -0.26
C LEU A 117 -8.05 11.42 -1.73
N VAL A 118 -8.87 10.94 -2.66
CA VAL A 118 -8.53 10.94 -4.10
C VAL A 118 -8.47 12.38 -4.62
N GLU A 119 -9.45 13.21 -4.27
CA GLU A 119 -9.49 14.60 -4.66
C GLU A 119 -8.31 15.38 -4.07
N MET A 120 -8.05 15.21 -2.78
CA MET A 120 -6.93 15.87 -2.11
C MET A 120 -5.58 15.44 -2.68
N ASN A 121 -5.40 14.15 -3.01
CA ASN A 121 -4.18 13.67 -3.66
C ASN A 121 -4.00 14.30 -5.05
N ALA A 122 -5.07 14.37 -5.86
CA ALA A 122 -5.02 14.99 -7.18
C ALA A 122 -4.75 16.50 -7.10
N ASN A 123 -5.36 17.19 -6.12
CA ASN A 123 -5.14 18.61 -5.90
C ASN A 123 -3.72 18.89 -5.41
N ASN A 124 -3.21 18.08 -4.48
CA ASN A 124 -1.84 18.21 -3.98
C ASN A 124 -0.81 17.93 -5.09
N GLU A 125 -1.05 16.94 -5.95
CA GLU A 125 -0.19 16.70 -7.10
C GLU A 125 -0.18 17.89 -8.07
N LYS A 126 -1.34 18.48 -8.40
CA LYS A 126 -1.43 19.69 -9.22
C LYS A 126 -0.69 20.88 -8.59
N LEU A 127 -0.88 21.11 -7.29
CA LEU A 127 -0.18 22.16 -6.54
C LEU A 127 1.33 21.93 -6.55
N GLN A 128 1.78 20.70 -6.31
CA GLN A 128 3.20 20.34 -6.34
C GLN A 128 3.81 20.56 -7.73
N ARG A 129 3.11 20.20 -8.80
CA ARG A 129 3.58 20.46 -10.18
C ARG A 129 3.70 21.96 -10.43
N SER A 130 2.68 22.76 -10.10
CA SER A 130 2.72 24.21 -10.29
C SER A 130 3.78 24.90 -9.43
N TYR A 131 3.99 24.42 -8.20
CA TYR A 131 5.09 24.86 -7.34
C TYR A 131 6.46 24.59 -7.98
N ASN A 132 6.68 23.37 -8.48
CA ASN A 132 7.93 23.01 -9.16
C ASN A 132 8.16 23.86 -10.42
N GLU A 133 7.12 24.12 -11.21
CA GLU A 133 7.18 25.00 -12.38
C GLU A 133 7.58 26.44 -12.01
N LEU A 134 7.05 26.99 -10.91
CA LEU A 134 7.43 28.32 -10.44
C LEU A 134 8.86 28.36 -9.89
N VAL A 135 9.31 27.30 -9.21
CA VAL A 135 10.70 27.18 -8.74
C VAL A 135 11.66 27.16 -9.93
N GLU A 136 11.36 26.38 -10.96
CA GLU A 136 12.10 26.40 -12.23
C GLU A 136 12.08 27.78 -12.88
N TYR A 137 10.92 28.43 -12.91
CA TYR A 137 10.79 29.75 -13.49
C TYR A 137 11.66 30.79 -12.76
N LYS A 138 11.63 30.81 -11.43
CA LYS A 138 12.49 31.68 -10.60
C LYS A 138 13.97 31.48 -10.91
N LEU A 139 14.38 30.23 -11.10
CA LEU A 139 15.76 29.88 -11.40
C LEU A 139 16.19 30.39 -12.78
N VAL A 140 15.32 30.26 -13.79
CA VAL A 140 15.56 30.84 -15.13
C VAL A 140 15.67 32.36 -15.04
N LEU A 141 14.77 33.04 -14.32
CA LEU A 141 14.81 34.49 -14.17
C LEU A 141 16.14 34.98 -13.56
N ASN A 142 16.67 34.27 -12.56
CA ASN A 142 17.94 34.61 -11.91
C ASN A 142 19.14 34.38 -12.85
N LYS A 143 19.28 33.17 -13.40
CA LYS A 143 20.43 32.81 -14.25
C LYS A 143 20.42 33.48 -15.62
N ALA A 144 19.25 33.62 -16.25
CA ALA A 144 19.14 34.43 -17.46
C ALA A 144 19.47 35.90 -17.19
N GLY A 145 19.03 36.45 -16.04
CA GLY A 145 19.40 37.79 -15.58
C GLY A 145 20.90 38.03 -15.50
N GLU A 146 21.63 37.10 -14.89
CA GLU A 146 23.10 37.12 -14.83
C GLU A 146 23.72 37.14 -16.24
N PHE A 147 23.15 36.40 -17.18
CA PHE A 147 23.64 36.38 -18.56
C PHE A 147 23.43 37.69 -19.31
N PHE A 148 22.24 38.29 -19.20
CA PHE A 148 21.92 39.56 -19.86
C PHE A 148 22.71 40.72 -19.23
N SER A 149 22.83 40.75 -17.90
CA SER A 149 23.66 41.77 -17.21
C SER A 149 25.14 41.63 -17.52
N SER A 150 25.68 40.40 -17.59
CA SER A 150 27.05 40.12 -18.03
C SER A 150 27.27 40.55 -19.49
N ALA A 151 26.33 40.23 -20.39
CA ALA A 151 26.42 40.62 -21.80
C ALA A 151 26.39 42.13 -21.98
N LEU A 152 25.51 42.83 -21.25
CA LEU A 152 25.42 44.29 -21.30
C LEU A 152 26.71 44.94 -20.78
N ARG A 153 27.24 44.49 -19.63
CA ARG A 153 28.52 44.99 -19.09
C ARG A 153 29.68 44.80 -20.06
N ASN A 154 29.76 43.64 -20.72
CA ASN A 154 30.81 43.36 -21.70
C ASN A 154 30.66 44.23 -22.95
N ALA A 155 29.44 44.44 -23.44
CA ALA A 155 29.18 45.34 -24.57
C ALA A 155 29.54 46.80 -24.24
N THR A 156 29.19 47.28 -23.04
CA THR A 156 29.57 48.63 -22.60
C THR A 156 31.08 48.78 -22.39
N ALA A 157 31.76 47.72 -21.94
CA ALA A 157 33.22 47.71 -21.79
C ALA A 157 33.94 47.77 -23.15
N LEU A 158 33.50 46.94 -24.11
CA LEU A 158 34.01 46.95 -25.49
C LEU A 158 33.79 48.30 -26.16
N GLN A 159 32.63 48.93 -25.95
CA GLN A 159 32.34 50.23 -26.51
C GLN A 159 33.24 51.33 -25.90
N LYS A 160 33.51 51.29 -24.59
CA LYS A 160 34.49 52.18 -23.95
C LYS A 160 35.92 51.94 -24.44
N GLU A 161 36.31 50.69 -24.71
CA GLU A 161 37.61 50.37 -25.30
C GLU A 161 37.75 50.89 -26.74
N LEU A 162 36.71 50.76 -27.57
CA LEU A 162 36.68 51.34 -28.92
C LEU A 162 36.72 52.88 -28.91
N GLU A 163 36.00 53.52 -27.99
CA GLU A 163 36.00 54.99 -27.84
C GLU A 163 37.35 55.51 -27.32
N SER A 164 38.06 54.75 -26.48
CA SER A 164 39.39 55.12 -25.99
C SER A 164 40.52 54.90 -27.02
N GLN A 165 40.35 53.99 -27.99
CA GLN A 165 41.30 53.83 -29.09
C GLN A 165 41.16 54.93 -30.16
N GLN A 166 39.98 55.52 -30.32
CA GLN A 166 39.76 56.62 -31.28
C GLN A 166 40.32 57.99 -30.84
N THR A 167 40.74 58.14 -29.58
CA THR A 167 41.29 59.41 -29.07
C THR A 167 42.82 59.48 -29.12
N GLY A 168 43.50 58.47 -29.67
CA GLY A 168 44.96 58.31 -29.56
C GLY A 168 45.83 58.54 -30.81
N GLU A 169 45.29 58.67 -32.01
CA GLU A 169 46.13 58.82 -33.22
C GLU A 169 45.57 59.88 -34.20
N GLU A 170 45.97 61.14 -34.01
CA GLU A 170 46.10 62.09 -35.12
C GLU A 170 47.39 61.78 -35.88
N SER A 171 47.29 61.10 -37.02
CA SER A 171 48.30 61.24 -38.08
C SER A 171 47.63 61.21 -39.45
N LEU A 172 47.95 62.24 -40.23
CA LEU A 172 47.42 62.47 -41.57
C LEU A 172 47.91 61.37 -42.52
N ASP A 173 47.00 60.56 -43.05
CA ASP A 173 46.97 60.26 -44.50
C ASP A 173 45.68 59.50 -44.86
N THR A 174 44.84 60.16 -45.64
CA THR A 174 43.74 59.54 -46.38
C THR A 174 44.14 59.44 -47.85
N PRO A 175 43.76 58.37 -48.56
CA PRO A 175 43.32 58.51 -49.93
C PRO A 175 41.82 58.22 -50.04
N LEU A 176 41.12 59.31 -50.36
CA LEU A 176 39.87 59.44 -51.10
C LEU A 176 39.42 58.23 -51.94
N LEU A 177 38.27 57.65 -51.60
CA LEU A 177 37.16 57.39 -52.54
C LEU A 177 35.84 57.29 -51.75
N GLN A 178 34.87 58.09 -52.19
CA GLN A 178 33.47 58.18 -51.74
C GLN A 178 32.84 56.76 -51.76
N ASP A 179 32.13 56.32 -50.72
CA ASP A 179 30.73 56.70 -50.55
C ASP A 179 30.29 57.01 -49.12
N LYS A 180 29.64 58.16 -49.07
CA LYS A 180 29.06 58.85 -47.94
C LYS A 180 27.63 58.32 -47.74
N GLU A 181 27.48 57.04 -47.38
CA GLU A 181 26.15 56.43 -47.10
C GLU A 181 26.05 55.61 -45.81
N ILE A 182 27.09 55.53 -44.97
CA ILE A 182 27.05 54.67 -43.76
C ILE A 182 26.60 55.42 -42.48
N LEU A 183 26.46 56.75 -42.53
CA LEU A 183 26.09 57.56 -41.35
C LEU A 183 24.58 57.59 -41.01
N ASN A 184 23.74 56.81 -41.71
CA ASN A 184 22.29 56.72 -41.43
C ASN A 184 21.78 55.30 -41.06
N GLU A 185 22.64 54.29 -40.92
CA GLU A 185 22.22 52.93 -40.49
C GLU A 185 22.40 52.66 -38.98
N SER A 186 22.55 53.69 -38.14
CA SER A 186 22.58 53.55 -36.68
C SER A 186 21.18 53.40 -36.03
N SER A 187 20.18 52.89 -36.75
CA SER A 187 18.81 52.75 -36.23
C SER A 187 18.00 51.56 -36.74
N LYS A 188 18.64 50.52 -37.31
CA LYS A 188 18.03 49.19 -37.35
C LYS A 188 18.63 48.34 -36.24
N GLN A 189 18.18 48.56 -35.01
CA GLN A 189 18.33 47.54 -33.97
C GLN A 189 17.65 46.26 -34.50
N VAL A 190 18.44 45.33 -35.04
CA VAL A 190 17.95 44.00 -35.39
C VAL A 190 17.51 43.37 -34.07
N LYS A 191 16.21 43.40 -33.82
CA LYS A 191 15.61 42.88 -32.59
C LYS A 191 15.72 41.36 -32.62
N LEU A 192 16.80 40.84 -32.04
CA LEU A 192 17.02 39.41 -31.89
C LEU A 192 15.95 38.82 -30.98
N GLY A 193 15.35 37.71 -31.39
CA GLY A 193 14.47 36.95 -30.52
C GLY A 193 15.31 36.07 -29.60
N PHE A 194 14.81 35.80 -28.40
CA PHE A 194 15.43 34.86 -27.48
C PHE A 194 14.39 33.88 -26.92
N ILE A 195 14.85 32.66 -26.62
CA ILE A 195 14.08 31.64 -25.90
C ILE A 195 14.90 31.20 -24.69
N THR A 196 14.25 31.15 -23.54
CA THR A 196 14.82 30.73 -22.27
C THR A 196 14.12 29.48 -21.74
N GLY A 197 14.88 28.59 -21.10
CA GLY A 197 14.32 27.37 -20.53
C GLY A 197 15.34 26.54 -19.76
N LEU A 198 14.90 25.35 -19.34
CA LEU A 198 15.75 24.35 -18.71
C LEU A 198 15.81 23.08 -19.53
N VAL A 199 16.98 22.45 -19.53
CA VAL A 199 17.23 21.14 -20.14
C VAL A 199 17.99 20.26 -19.14
N LEU A 200 17.77 18.95 -19.17
CA LEU A 200 18.55 17.99 -18.38
C LEU A 200 20.04 18.13 -18.69
N LYS A 201 20.90 18.10 -17.67
CA LYS A 201 22.34 18.27 -17.81
C LYS A 201 22.97 17.21 -18.72
N GLU A 202 22.50 15.97 -18.66
CA GLU A 202 22.95 14.89 -19.56
C GLU A 202 22.66 15.16 -21.04
N LYS A 203 21.54 15.84 -21.31
CA LYS A 203 21.08 16.14 -22.68
C LYS A 203 21.56 17.50 -23.19
N SER A 204 22.27 18.27 -22.36
CA SER A 204 22.74 19.63 -22.67
C SER A 204 23.63 19.73 -23.91
N MET A 205 24.63 18.85 -24.01
CA MET A 205 25.59 18.80 -25.12
C MET A 205 24.97 18.34 -26.45
N PRO A 206 24.18 17.24 -26.50
CA PRO A 206 23.42 16.88 -27.70
C PRO A 206 22.45 17.98 -28.15
N PHE A 207 21.78 18.63 -27.20
CA PHE A 207 20.83 19.71 -27.47
C PHE A 207 21.51 20.88 -28.19
N GLU A 208 22.66 21.35 -27.70
CA GLU A 208 23.44 22.42 -28.33
C GLU A 208 23.86 22.04 -29.76
N ARG A 209 24.40 20.83 -29.96
CA ARG A 209 24.84 20.35 -31.28
C ARG A 209 23.70 20.29 -32.29
N ILE A 210 22.51 19.86 -31.87
CA ILE A 210 21.35 19.75 -32.76
C ILE A 210 20.80 21.11 -33.13
N ILE A 211 20.74 22.06 -32.19
CA ILE A 211 20.34 23.44 -32.52
C ILE A 211 21.34 24.03 -33.51
N PHE A 212 22.65 23.93 -33.25
CA PHE A 212 23.70 24.44 -34.13
C PHE A 212 23.60 23.86 -35.55
N ARG A 213 23.39 22.55 -35.68
CA ARG A 213 23.22 21.87 -36.98
C ARG A 213 21.94 22.29 -37.70
N ALA A 214 20.81 22.37 -37.00
CA ALA A 214 19.50 22.69 -37.59
C ALA A 214 19.40 24.14 -38.09
N THR A 215 20.14 25.05 -37.47
CA THR A 215 20.18 26.48 -37.80
C THR A 215 21.43 26.89 -38.58
N ARG A 216 22.29 25.93 -38.94
CA ARG A 216 23.54 26.12 -39.69
C ARG A 216 24.49 27.14 -39.03
N GLY A 217 24.51 27.17 -37.69
CA GLY A 217 25.36 28.07 -36.92
C GLY A 217 24.84 29.51 -36.75
N ASN A 218 23.66 29.84 -37.27
CA ASN A 218 23.09 31.20 -37.19
C ASN A 218 22.37 31.51 -35.85
N VAL A 219 22.69 30.78 -34.79
CA VAL A 219 22.04 30.88 -33.48
C VAL A 219 23.10 30.86 -32.40
N TYR A 220 22.98 31.77 -31.44
CA TYR A 220 23.88 31.87 -30.30
C TYR A 220 23.22 31.25 -29.06
N ILE A 221 23.89 30.33 -28.40
CA ILE A 221 23.37 29.60 -27.24
C ILE A 221 24.31 29.82 -26.05
N ARG A 222 23.73 30.12 -24.88
CA ARG A 222 24.46 30.18 -23.62
C ARG A 222 23.77 29.28 -22.61
N GLN A 223 24.54 28.43 -21.94
CA GLN A 223 24.03 27.52 -20.90
C GLN A 223 24.74 27.78 -19.56
N ALA A 224 24.00 27.68 -18.46
CA ALA A 224 24.53 27.64 -17.09
C ALA A 224 24.06 26.37 -16.40
N ALA A 225 24.98 25.68 -15.72
CA ALA A 225 24.61 24.61 -14.82
C ALA A 225 23.89 25.18 -13.59
N VAL A 226 22.87 24.48 -13.13
CA VAL A 226 22.26 24.74 -11.84
C VAL A 226 23.05 23.95 -10.78
N GLU A 227 23.42 24.62 -9.70
CA GLU A 227 24.22 24.04 -8.62
C GLU A 227 23.44 23.03 -7.78
N GLU A 228 22.14 23.25 -7.59
CA GLU A 228 21.24 22.37 -6.83
C GLU A 228 20.30 21.56 -7.74
N PRO A 229 20.08 20.26 -7.46
CA PRO A 229 19.15 19.44 -8.23
C PRO A 229 17.71 19.92 -8.01
N VAL A 230 16.99 20.14 -9.11
CA VAL A 230 15.61 20.65 -9.11
C VAL A 230 14.65 19.49 -9.32
N VAL A 231 13.51 19.53 -8.64
CA VAL A 231 12.44 18.54 -8.84
C VAL A 231 11.74 18.83 -10.16
N ASP A 232 11.81 17.89 -11.09
CA ASP A 232 11.16 18.04 -12.38
C ASP A 232 9.63 18.02 -12.23
N PRO A 233 8.89 18.99 -12.81
CA PRO A 233 7.44 19.08 -12.64
C PRO A 233 6.65 17.90 -13.22
N VAL A 234 7.23 17.15 -14.18
CA VAL A 234 6.54 16.02 -14.82
C VAL A 234 6.90 14.69 -14.18
N SER A 235 8.19 14.42 -13.93
CA SER A 235 8.64 13.16 -13.32
C SER A 235 8.59 13.16 -11.79
N GLY A 236 8.65 14.33 -11.14
CA GLY A 236 8.73 14.44 -9.68
C GLY A 236 10.08 14.02 -9.09
N GLU A 237 11.07 13.73 -9.94
CA GLU A 237 12.41 13.32 -9.53
C GLU A 237 13.35 14.52 -9.40
N LYS A 238 14.30 14.43 -8.46
CA LYS A 238 15.37 15.42 -8.33
C LYS A 238 16.41 15.18 -9.40
N VAL A 239 16.51 16.10 -10.35
CA VAL A 239 17.41 15.99 -11.50
C VAL A 239 18.28 17.24 -11.64
N GLU A 240 19.51 17.04 -12.11
CA GLU A 240 20.39 18.16 -12.46
C GLU A 240 19.98 18.75 -13.81
N LYS A 241 19.67 20.05 -13.81
CA LYS A 241 19.25 20.79 -15.01
C LYS A 241 20.23 21.91 -15.32
N ASN A 242 20.28 22.30 -16.59
CA ASN A 242 20.99 23.48 -17.06
C ASN A 242 19.97 24.50 -17.58
N VAL A 243 20.14 25.76 -17.20
CA VAL A 243 19.40 26.89 -17.79
C VAL A 243 20.05 27.25 -19.12
N PHE A 244 19.27 27.37 -20.17
CA PHE A 244 19.75 27.81 -21.48
C PHE A 244 19.05 29.09 -21.92
N VAL A 245 19.79 29.90 -22.69
CA VAL A 245 19.29 31.06 -23.42
C VAL A 245 19.74 30.91 -24.86
N VAL A 246 18.79 30.92 -25.79
CA VAL A 246 19.02 30.75 -27.23
C VAL A 246 18.59 32.02 -27.95
N PHE A 247 19.53 32.72 -28.57
CA PHE A 247 19.29 33.93 -29.37
C PHE A 247 19.20 33.57 -30.85
N TYR A 248 18.13 34.00 -31.51
CA TYR A 248 17.86 33.70 -32.91
C TYR A 248 17.37 34.92 -33.68
N SER A 249 17.58 34.87 -35.00
CA SER A 249 17.01 35.83 -35.96
C SER A 249 16.05 35.12 -36.91
N GLY A 250 14.85 35.66 -37.08
CA GLY A 250 13.84 35.16 -38.00
C GLY A 250 12.91 34.06 -37.44
N GLU A 251 11.69 34.02 -37.95
CA GLU A 251 10.59 33.18 -37.45
C GLU A 251 10.74 31.68 -37.82
N LYS A 252 11.41 31.39 -38.94
CA LYS A 252 11.77 30.02 -39.33
C LYS A 252 12.77 29.37 -38.36
N ALA A 253 13.66 30.17 -37.75
CA ALA A 253 14.58 29.68 -36.73
C ALA A 253 13.82 29.41 -35.41
N LYS A 254 12.94 30.33 -35.00
CA LYS A 254 12.06 30.17 -33.84
C LYS A 254 11.30 28.84 -33.86
N THR A 255 10.59 28.56 -34.96
CA THR A 255 9.78 27.34 -35.08
C THR A 255 10.61 26.05 -35.03
N LYS A 256 11.82 26.04 -35.61
CA LYS A 256 12.76 24.92 -35.48
C LYS A 256 13.24 24.73 -34.04
N ILE A 257 13.63 25.81 -33.37
CA ILE A 257 14.10 25.75 -31.97
C ILE A 257 12.98 25.24 -31.06
N LEU A 258 11.74 25.72 -31.24
CA LEU A 258 10.60 25.25 -30.45
C LEU A 258 10.38 23.74 -30.57
N LYS A 259 10.47 23.18 -31.80
CA LYS A 259 10.37 21.74 -32.04
C LYS A 259 11.52 20.95 -31.40
N ILE A 260 12.73 21.50 -31.41
CA ILE A 260 13.89 20.86 -30.75
C ILE A 260 13.69 20.88 -29.24
N CYS A 261 13.25 21.99 -28.64
CA CYS A 261 12.95 22.05 -27.21
C CYS A 261 11.90 21.00 -26.81
N GLU A 262 10.84 20.83 -27.61
CA GLU A 262 9.81 19.82 -27.37
C GLU A 262 10.36 18.38 -27.48
N ALA A 263 11.18 18.09 -28.51
CA ALA A 263 11.80 16.77 -28.67
C ALA A 263 12.76 16.39 -27.52
N PHE A 264 13.40 17.39 -26.90
CA PHE A 264 14.30 17.20 -25.77
C PHE A 264 13.61 17.23 -24.41
N GLY A 265 12.30 17.54 -24.36
CA GLY A 265 11.55 17.69 -23.11
C GLY A 265 12.00 18.90 -22.29
N ALA A 266 12.42 19.98 -22.95
CA ALA A 266 12.90 21.19 -22.29
C ALA A 266 11.74 22.10 -21.87
N ASN A 267 11.68 22.46 -20.58
CA ASN A 267 10.69 23.38 -20.03
C ASN A 267 11.05 24.81 -20.41
N ARG A 268 10.11 25.55 -20.99
CA ARG A 268 10.32 26.91 -21.51
C ARG A 268 9.58 27.91 -20.64
N TYR A 269 10.23 29.02 -20.31
CA TYR A 269 9.64 30.07 -19.49
C TYR A 269 9.78 31.44 -20.17
N PRO A 270 8.76 32.31 -20.11
CA PRO A 270 8.83 33.65 -20.68
C PRO A 270 9.85 34.49 -19.90
N PHE A 271 10.65 35.28 -20.60
CA PHE A 271 11.64 36.18 -19.99
C PHE A 271 11.56 37.56 -20.64
N THR A 272 11.85 38.62 -19.89
CA THR A 272 11.87 40.00 -20.38
C THR A 272 13.22 40.65 -20.13
N GLU A 273 13.71 41.42 -21.11
CA GLU A 273 15.01 42.12 -21.04
C GLU A 273 14.98 43.35 -20.10
N ASP A 274 13.81 43.91 -19.81
CA ASP A 274 13.65 45.08 -18.93
C ASP A 274 14.02 44.74 -17.48
N PHE A 275 15.11 45.31 -16.97
CA PHE A 275 15.58 45.10 -15.59
C PHE A 275 14.51 45.40 -14.52
N GLY A 276 13.74 46.48 -14.70
CA GLY A 276 12.66 46.85 -13.76
C GLY A 276 11.53 45.81 -13.72
N LYS A 277 11.13 45.30 -14.90
CA LYS A 277 10.11 44.24 -15.00
C LYS A 277 10.64 42.90 -14.50
N GLN A 278 11.92 42.61 -14.70
CA GLN A 278 12.56 41.39 -14.22
C GLN A 278 12.55 41.32 -12.69
N ILE A 279 12.94 42.40 -11.99
CA ILE A 279 12.90 42.47 -10.53
C ILE A 279 11.46 42.30 -10.03
N GLN A 280 10.50 42.93 -10.69
CA GLN A 280 9.08 42.79 -10.37
C GLN A 280 8.60 41.33 -10.54
N MET A 281 8.93 40.68 -11.65
CA MET A 281 8.58 39.27 -11.89
C MET A 281 9.23 38.32 -10.89
N ILE A 282 10.50 38.53 -10.52
CA ILE A 282 11.18 37.71 -9.50
C ILE A 282 10.50 37.86 -8.14
N SER A 283 10.12 39.08 -7.76
CA SER A 283 9.39 39.35 -6.52
C SER A 283 8.01 38.68 -6.52
N GLU A 284 7.25 38.83 -7.60
CA GLU A 284 5.93 38.22 -7.78
C GLU A 284 6.00 36.68 -7.74
N VAL A 285 6.91 36.08 -8.50
CA VAL A 285 7.12 34.63 -8.53
C VAL A 285 7.57 34.13 -7.16
N SER A 286 8.46 34.84 -6.47
CA SER A 286 8.89 34.47 -5.11
C SER A 286 7.73 34.52 -4.10
N GLY A 287 6.86 35.53 -4.20
CA GLY A 287 5.63 35.62 -3.41
C GLY A 287 4.72 34.42 -3.66
N ARG A 288 4.40 34.13 -4.93
CA ARG A 288 3.56 32.98 -5.30
C ARG A 288 4.15 31.63 -4.86
N ILE A 289 5.48 31.45 -4.95
CA ILE A 289 6.16 30.24 -4.45
C ILE A 289 5.93 30.09 -2.94
N SER A 290 6.04 31.18 -2.17
CA SER A 290 5.82 31.15 -0.73
C SER A 290 4.36 30.83 -0.36
N GLU A 291 3.40 31.42 -1.07
CA GLU A 291 1.97 31.14 -0.91
C GLU A 291 1.62 29.69 -1.25
N MET A 292 2.11 29.18 -2.39
CA MET A 292 1.91 27.79 -2.79
C MET A 292 2.54 26.82 -1.79
N LYS A 293 3.72 27.14 -1.23
CA LYS A 293 4.35 26.32 -0.22
C LYS A 293 3.48 26.21 1.04
N VAL A 294 2.94 27.33 1.53
CA VAL A 294 2.02 27.33 2.67
C VAL A 294 0.77 26.50 2.37
N ALA A 295 0.22 26.60 1.16
CA ALA A 295 -0.94 25.79 0.74
C ALA A 295 -0.62 24.28 0.68
N ILE A 296 0.54 23.90 0.16
CA ILE A 296 1.00 22.50 0.13
C ILE A 296 1.20 21.98 1.55
N ASP A 297 1.87 22.73 2.42
CA ASP A 297 2.12 22.34 3.81
C ASP A 297 0.80 22.17 4.58
N ALA A 298 -0.16 23.08 4.38
CA ALA A 298 -1.51 22.95 4.95
C ALA A 298 -2.28 21.73 4.42
N GLY A 299 -2.17 21.44 3.11
CA GLY A 299 -2.77 20.25 2.49
C GLY A 299 -2.15 18.95 3.00
N LEU A 300 -0.83 18.91 3.18
CA LEU A 300 -0.14 17.76 3.77
C LEU A 300 -0.54 17.52 5.22
N PHE A 301 -0.69 18.59 6.00
CA PHE A 301 -1.17 18.50 7.38
C PHE A 301 -2.60 17.95 7.43
N HIS A 302 -3.51 18.51 6.64
CA HIS A 302 -4.89 18.04 6.54
C HIS A 302 -4.97 16.56 6.14
N ARG A 303 -4.17 16.14 5.15
CA ARG A 303 -4.05 14.74 4.75
C ARG A 303 -3.58 13.85 5.89
N SER A 304 -2.56 14.27 6.62
CA SER A 304 -2.01 13.48 7.73
C SER A 304 -3.04 13.31 8.86
N HIS A 305 -3.80 14.35 9.18
CA HIS A 305 -4.86 14.32 10.19
C HIS A 305 -6.02 13.39 9.80
N LEU A 306 -6.45 13.45 8.53
CA LEU A 306 -7.49 12.56 8.01
C LEU A 306 -7.03 11.10 8.05
N LEU A 307 -5.81 10.81 7.59
CA LEU A 307 -5.24 9.46 7.64
C LEU A 307 -5.06 8.95 9.07
N GLN A 308 -4.79 9.84 10.04
CA GLN A 308 -4.72 9.47 11.46
C GLN A 308 -6.11 9.09 12.00
N THR A 309 -7.14 9.90 11.71
CA THR A 309 -8.54 9.60 12.05
C THR A 309 -8.99 8.25 11.46
N ILE A 310 -8.64 7.98 10.20
CA ILE A 310 -8.88 6.66 9.57
C ILE A 310 -8.11 5.57 10.31
N GLY A 311 -6.84 5.81 10.62
CA GLY A 311 -5.96 4.84 11.28
C GLY A 311 -6.43 4.40 12.66
N ASP A 312 -7.15 5.25 13.38
CA ASP A 312 -7.73 4.95 14.68
C ASP A 312 -8.89 3.95 14.60
N GLN A 313 -9.73 4.03 13.56
CA GLN A 313 -10.91 3.16 13.38
C GLN A 313 -10.66 2.00 12.40
N PHE A 314 -9.54 2.03 11.67
CA PHE A 314 -9.23 1.10 10.58
C PHE A 314 -9.34 -0.38 10.98
N VAL A 315 -8.81 -0.76 12.15
CA VAL A 315 -8.79 -2.16 12.60
C VAL A 315 -10.21 -2.68 12.84
N GLN A 316 -11.08 -1.84 13.42
CA GLN A 316 -12.48 -2.18 13.67
C GLN A 316 -13.23 -2.37 12.34
N TRP A 317 -13.13 -1.40 11.42
CA TRP A 317 -13.76 -1.48 10.10
C TRP A 317 -13.30 -2.69 9.31
N ASN A 318 -11.99 -2.95 9.28
CA ASN A 318 -11.44 -4.08 8.55
C ASN A 318 -11.86 -5.43 9.16
N THR A 319 -11.99 -5.53 10.48
CA THR A 319 -12.48 -6.76 11.13
C THR A 319 -13.96 -6.97 10.83
N LEU A 320 -14.77 -5.92 10.93
CA LEU A 320 -16.20 -5.95 10.65
C LEU A 320 -16.49 -6.34 9.19
N VAL A 321 -15.88 -5.65 8.21
CA VAL A 321 -16.06 -5.96 6.77
C VAL A 321 -15.61 -7.39 6.44
N ARG A 322 -14.55 -7.90 7.07
CA ARG A 322 -14.11 -9.29 6.89
C ARG A 322 -15.10 -10.30 7.49
N LYS A 323 -15.58 -10.05 8.70
CA LYS A 323 -16.59 -10.89 9.37
C LYS A 323 -17.87 -10.93 8.53
N GLU A 324 -18.41 -9.78 8.17
CA GLU A 324 -19.61 -9.66 7.32
C GLU A 324 -19.44 -10.37 5.97
N LYS A 325 -18.33 -10.12 5.27
CA LYS A 325 -18.05 -10.82 4.00
C LYS A 325 -18.03 -12.34 4.16
N SER A 326 -17.46 -12.85 5.26
CA SER A 326 -17.43 -14.30 5.53
C SER A 326 -18.81 -14.87 5.86
N ILE A 327 -19.65 -14.12 6.58
CA ILE A 327 -21.03 -14.51 6.89
C ILE A 327 -21.83 -14.64 5.58
N TYR A 328 -21.80 -13.61 4.72
CA TYR A 328 -22.50 -13.66 3.44
C TYR A 328 -21.94 -14.72 2.50
N HIS A 329 -20.64 -14.99 2.54
CA HIS A 329 -20.06 -16.09 1.79
C HIS A 329 -20.62 -17.44 2.24
N THR A 330 -20.76 -17.66 3.54
CA THR A 330 -21.37 -18.86 4.12
C THR A 330 -22.86 -18.97 3.80
N LEU A 331 -23.61 -17.87 3.91
CA LEU A 331 -25.02 -17.81 3.49
C LEU A 331 -25.20 -18.19 2.01
N ASN A 332 -24.20 -17.89 1.17
CA ASN A 332 -24.21 -18.22 -0.25
C ASN A 332 -23.97 -19.71 -0.56
N MET A 333 -23.52 -20.49 0.43
CA MET A 333 -23.44 -21.96 0.32
C MET A 333 -24.79 -22.63 0.64
N LEU A 334 -25.69 -21.92 1.35
CA LEU A 334 -26.98 -22.44 1.78
C LEU A 334 -27.99 -22.45 0.64
N SER A 335 -28.90 -23.43 0.66
CA SER A 335 -29.99 -23.49 -0.30
C SER A 335 -31.17 -22.66 0.17
N LEU A 336 -31.80 -21.90 -0.74
CA LEU A 336 -32.95 -21.06 -0.43
C LEU A 336 -34.24 -21.78 -0.81
N ASP A 337 -35.09 -22.04 0.18
CA ASP A 337 -36.44 -22.55 -0.05
C ASP A 337 -37.43 -21.37 -0.13
N VAL A 338 -37.81 -21.04 -1.37
CA VAL A 338 -38.72 -19.92 -1.67
C VAL A 338 -40.11 -20.15 -1.05
N THR A 339 -40.52 -21.40 -0.91
CA THR A 339 -41.88 -21.74 -0.44
C THR A 339 -42.05 -21.50 1.05
N LYS A 340 -41.01 -21.77 1.84
CA LYS A 340 -41.04 -21.64 3.30
C LYS A 340 -40.39 -20.37 3.84
N LYS A 341 -39.79 -19.55 2.97
CA LYS A 341 -38.95 -18.40 3.37
C LYS A 341 -37.89 -18.82 4.40
N CYS A 342 -37.26 -19.96 4.16
CA CYS A 342 -36.21 -20.51 5.01
C CYS A 342 -34.97 -20.83 4.16
N LEU A 343 -33.81 -20.76 4.80
CA LEU A 343 -32.56 -21.28 4.27
C LEU A 343 -32.35 -22.68 4.85
N VAL A 344 -31.99 -23.61 3.99
CA VAL A 344 -31.59 -24.96 4.39
C VAL A 344 -30.08 -25.05 4.26
N ALA A 345 -29.44 -25.41 5.37
CA ALA A 345 -28.01 -25.65 5.46
C ALA A 345 -27.75 -27.11 5.81
N GLU A 346 -26.73 -27.71 5.21
CA GLU A 346 -26.20 -28.99 5.65
C GLU A 346 -24.74 -28.81 6.06
N GLY A 347 -24.33 -29.50 7.12
CA GLY A 347 -22.97 -29.41 7.61
C GLY A 347 -22.58 -30.50 8.58
N TRP A 348 -21.28 -30.75 8.66
CA TRP A 348 -20.70 -31.69 9.60
C TRP A 348 -20.44 -30.99 10.93
N SER A 349 -20.91 -31.62 12.02
CA SER A 349 -20.62 -31.19 13.39
C SER A 349 -20.12 -32.36 14.22
N PRO A 350 -19.27 -32.12 15.22
CA PRO A 350 -18.90 -33.16 16.16
C PRO A 350 -20.06 -33.48 17.11
N VAL A 351 -20.25 -34.75 17.43
CA VAL A 351 -21.37 -35.23 18.26
C VAL A 351 -21.37 -34.57 19.64
N PHE A 352 -20.20 -34.35 20.23
CA PHE A 352 -20.06 -33.67 21.53
C PHE A 352 -20.55 -32.21 21.51
N GLY A 353 -20.46 -31.54 20.35
CA GLY A 353 -20.72 -30.10 20.19
C GLY A 353 -22.20 -29.78 20.03
N THR A 354 -23.05 -30.80 19.90
CA THR A 354 -24.49 -30.66 19.62
C THR A 354 -25.19 -29.68 20.56
N LYS A 355 -24.95 -29.78 21.88
CA LYS A 355 -25.56 -28.88 22.87
C LYS A 355 -25.11 -27.43 22.71
N GLN A 356 -23.81 -27.22 22.50
CA GLN A 356 -23.24 -25.87 22.30
C GLN A 356 -23.80 -25.19 21.05
N ILE A 357 -23.99 -25.97 19.98
CA ILE A 357 -24.59 -25.49 18.74
C ILE A 357 -26.07 -25.13 18.97
N GLN A 358 -26.85 -25.99 19.64
CA GLN A 358 -28.25 -25.71 19.96
C GLN A 358 -28.41 -24.46 20.82
N ASP A 359 -27.57 -24.27 21.84
CA ASP A 359 -27.59 -23.08 22.69
C ASP A 359 -27.25 -21.80 21.91
N ALA A 360 -26.36 -21.88 20.91
CA ALA A 360 -26.07 -20.75 20.03
C ALA A 360 -27.22 -20.45 19.06
N LEU A 361 -27.89 -21.46 18.52
CA LEU A 361 -29.08 -21.29 17.68
C LEU A 361 -30.24 -20.64 18.44
N GLN A 362 -30.43 -21.02 19.71
CA GLN A 362 -31.46 -20.42 20.56
C GLN A 362 -31.16 -18.95 20.87
N ARG A 363 -29.89 -18.62 21.17
CA ARG A 363 -29.46 -17.22 21.37
C ARG A 363 -29.66 -16.38 20.11
N ALA A 364 -29.29 -16.92 18.94
CA ALA A 364 -29.51 -16.26 17.67
C ALA A 364 -31.00 -15.97 17.38
N ALA A 365 -31.88 -16.92 17.71
CA ALA A 365 -33.33 -16.75 17.56
C ALA A 365 -33.89 -15.68 18.51
N PHE A 366 -33.39 -15.63 19.75
CA PHE A 366 -33.78 -14.62 20.73
C PHE A 366 -33.35 -13.20 20.30
N ASP A 367 -32.09 -13.02 19.90
CA ASP A 367 -31.56 -11.70 19.54
C ASP A 367 -32.17 -11.15 18.24
N SER A 368 -32.57 -12.04 17.32
CA SER A 368 -33.26 -11.66 16.09
C SER A 368 -34.77 -11.40 16.25
N ASN A 369 -35.31 -11.50 17.48
CA ASN A 369 -36.74 -11.43 17.79
C ASN A 369 -37.60 -12.37 16.91
N SER A 370 -37.03 -13.47 16.44
CA SER A 370 -37.73 -14.39 15.55
C SER A 370 -38.69 -15.27 16.37
N GLN A 371 -39.95 -15.34 15.94
CA GLN A 371 -40.95 -16.19 16.58
C GLN A 371 -40.69 -17.69 16.35
N VAL A 372 -39.92 -18.03 15.30
CA VAL A 372 -39.62 -19.40 14.90
C VAL A 372 -38.14 -19.68 15.13
N GLY A 373 -37.85 -20.67 15.99
CA GLY A 373 -36.48 -21.12 16.21
C GLY A 373 -35.93 -21.91 15.02
N THR A 374 -34.61 -21.87 14.84
CA THR A 374 -33.90 -22.70 13.86
C THR A 374 -34.09 -24.18 14.20
N ILE A 375 -34.52 -24.97 13.22
CA ILE A 375 -34.70 -26.41 13.41
C ILE A 375 -33.36 -27.10 13.18
N PHE A 376 -32.91 -27.86 14.18
CA PHE A 376 -31.70 -28.68 14.13
C PHE A 376 -32.09 -30.16 13.94
N GLN A 377 -31.79 -30.74 12.78
CA GLN A 377 -32.11 -32.12 12.45
C GLN A 377 -30.85 -32.93 12.14
N ILE A 378 -30.69 -34.08 12.77
CA ILE A 378 -29.58 -35.00 12.49
C ILE A 378 -29.97 -35.88 11.30
N LEU A 379 -29.14 -35.87 10.26
CA LEU A 379 -29.31 -36.68 9.06
C LEU A 379 -28.46 -37.94 9.15
N HIS A 380 -29.04 -39.07 8.74
CA HIS A 380 -28.31 -40.31 8.56
C HIS A 380 -27.84 -40.38 7.11
N THR A 381 -26.52 -40.40 6.91
CA THR A 381 -25.90 -40.45 5.59
C THR A 381 -24.87 -41.57 5.50
N THR A 382 -24.62 -42.04 4.29
CA THR A 382 -23.52 -42.97 3.97
C THR A 382 -22.26 -42.25 3.49
N GLU A 383 -22.30 -40.92 3.39
CA GLU A 383 -21.14 -40.09 3.05
C GLU A 383 -20.06 -40.17 4.13
N LEU A 384 -18.79 -40.08 3.71
CA LEU A 384 -17.66 -40.09 4.63
C LEU A 384 -17.54 -38.74 5.36
N PRO A 385 -17.62 -38.73 6.70
CA PRO A 385 -17.45 -37.51 7.48
C PRO A 385 -15.99 -37.01 7.47
N PRO A 386 -15.78 -35.71 7.75
CA PRO A 386 -14.44 -35.14 7.90
C PRO A 386 -13.76 -35.68 9.17
N THR A 387 -12.43 -35.71 9.13
CA THR A 387 -11.60 -36.07 10.27
C THR A 387 -11.25 -34.86 11.11
N TYR A 388 -11.47 -34.94 12.41
CA TYR A 388 -11.14 -33.88 13.35
C TYR A 388 -10.40 -34.47 14.55
N PHE A 389 -9.23 -33.92 14.83
CA PHE A 389 -8.44 -34.22 16.02
C PHE A 389 -8.39 -32.99 16.90
N ARG A 390 -8.70 -33.15 18.19
CA ARG A 390 -8.58 -32.06 19.16
C ARG A 390 -7.12 -31.89 19.54
N THR A 391 -6.49 -30.84 19.01
CA THR A 391 -5.10 -30.51 19.34
C THR A 391 -5.02 -29.47 20.45
N ASN A 392 -4.07 -29.65 21.37
CA ASN A 392 -3.66 -28.62 22.32
C ASN A 392 -2.47 -27.84 21.76
N LYS A 393 -2.07 -26.76 22.44
CA LYS A 393 -0.88 -25.97 22.08
C LYS A 393 0.40 -26.80 21.88
N PHE A 394 0.50 -27.92 22.63
CA PHE A 394 1.63 -28.85 22.53
C PHE A 394 1.50 -29.79 21.33
N THR A 395 0.32 -30.41 21.15
CA THR A 395 0.12 -31.45 20.12
C THR A 395 -0.14 -30.91 18.72
N SER A 396 -0.52 -29.63 18.59
CA SER A 396 -0.81 -29.03 17.27
C SER A 396 0.38 -29.11 16.32
N ALA A 397 1.59 -28.78 16.78
CA ALA A 397 2.78 -28.80 15.92
C ALA A 397 3.12 -30.22 15.44
N PHE A 398 2.93 -31.24 16.29
CA PHE A 398 3.13 -32.63 15.90
C PHE A 398 2.03 -33.12 14.94
N GLN A 399 0.80 -32.65 15.13
CA GLN A 399 -0.31 -32.95 14.22
C GLN A 399 -0.07 -32.31 12.85
N ASP A 400 0.38 -31.05 12.80
CA ASP A 400 0.69 -30.35 11.55
C ASP A 400 1.78 -31.09 10.75
N ILE A 401 2.79 -31.65 11.42
CA ILE A 401 3.84 -32.48 10.79
C ILE A 401 3.24 -33.74 10.17
N VAL A 402 2.29 -34.39 10.84
CA VAL A 402 1.62 -35.60 10.33
C VAL A 402 0.69 -35.25 9.18
N ASP A 403 -0.13 -34.21 9.32
CA ASP A 403 -1.12 -33.79 8.33
C ASP A 403 -0.45 -33.29 7.04
N ALA A 404 0.80 -32.80 7.13
CA ALA A 404 1.62 -32.45 5.96
C ALA A 404 1.96 -33.65 5.07
N TYR A 405 2.03 -34.87 5.62
CA TYR A 405 2.19 -36.09 4.83
C TYR A 405 0.84 -36.55 4.25
N GLY A 406 -0.22 -36.42 5.03
CA GLY A 406 -1.58 -36.69 4.58
C GLY A 406 -2.56 -36.76 5.75
N VAL A 407 -3.81 -36.37 5.48
CA VAL A 407 -4.88 -36.42 6.47
C VAL A 407 -5.36 -37.87 6.64
N ALA A 408 -5.42 -38.34 7.88
CA ALA A 408 -5.91 -39.68 8.23
C ALA A 408 -7.37 -39.90 7.80
N LYS A 409 -7.77 -41.14 7.54
CA LYS A 409 -9.18 -41.46 7.27
C LYS A 409 -10.02 -41.38 8.53
N TYR A 410 -11.33 -41.25 8.35
CA TYR A 410 -12.27 -41.20 9.46
C TYR A 410 -12.18 -42.45 10.33
N GLN A 411 -12.06 -42.22 11.65
CA GLN A 411 -11.87 -43.25 12.69
C GLN A 411 -10.59 -44.09 12.54
N GLU A 412 -9.65 -43.66 11.70
CA GLU A 412 -8.31 -44.26 11.63
C GLU A 412 -7.49 -43.89 12.88
N ALA A 413 -6.52 -44.74 13.22
CA ALA A 413 -5.60 -44.46 14.31
C ALA A 413 -4.69 -43.28 13.94
N ASN A 414 -4.65 -42.25 14.78
CA ASN A 414 -3.83 -41.07 14.56
C ASN A 414 -2.35 -41.39 14.81
N PRO A 415 -1.47 -41.36 13.80
CA PRO A 415 -0.05 -41.59 14.01
C PRO A 415 0.60 -40.47 14.83
N GLY A 416 -0.02 -39.27 14.91
CA GLY A 416 0.45 -38.13 15.70
C GLY A 416 0.73 -38.46 17.16
N VAL A 417 -0.04 -39.37 17.77
CA VAL A 417 0.19 -39.81 19.16
C VAL A 417 1.56 -40.47 19.31
N TYR A 418 1.96 -41.29 18.35
CA TYR A 418 3.28 -41.95 18.33
C TYR A 418 4.38 -40.98 17.91
N THR A 419 4.10 -40.10 16.95
CA THR A 419 5.04 -39.10 16.44
C THR A 419 5.55 -38.18 17.55
N ILE A 420 4.72 -37.85 18.55
CA ILE A 420 5.13 -37.01 19.70
C ILE A 420 6.39 -37.53 20.40
N VAL A 421 6.57 -38.85 20.50
CA VAL A 421 7.73 -39.46 21.17
C VAL A 421 8.75 -39.98 20.16
N THR A 422 8.29 -40.70 19.14
CA THR A 422 9.19 -41.37 18.19
C THR A 422 9.98 -40.40 17.32
N PHE A 423 9.38 -39.27 16.90
CA PHE A 423 10.07 -38.31 16.05
C PHE A 423 11.22 -37.61 16.78
N PRO A 424 11.02 -37.01 17.97
CA PRO A 424 12.12 -36.45 18.74
C PRO A 424 13.19 -37.47 19.16
N PHE A 425 12.77 -38.71 19.45
CA PHE A 425 13.71 -39.78 19.81
C PHE A 425 14.62 -40.18 18.64
N LEU A 426 14.06 -40.41 17.45
CA LEU A 426 14.87 -40.73 16.26
C LEU A 426 15.80 -39.57 15.89
N PHE A 427 15.33 -38.32 16.05
CA PHE A 427 16.19 -37.15 15.88
C PHE A 427 17.37 -37.16 16.86
N ALA A 428 17.12 -37.45 18.15
CA ALA A 428 18.15 -37.51 19.18
C ALA A 428 19.26 -38.53 18.84
N VAL A 429 18.88 -39.72 18.36
CA VAL A 429 19.83 -40.77 17.95
C VAL A 429 20.67 -40.33 16.75
N MET A 430 20.08 -39.62 15.78
CA MET A 430 20.78 -39.21 14.56
C MET A 430 21.70 -38.00 14.76
N PHE A 431 21.33 -37.08 15.65
CA PHE A 431 22.02 -35.79 15.81
C PHE A 431 23.12 -35.82 16.88
N GLY A 432 22.98 -36.64 17.93
CA GLY A 432 24.09 -37.19 18.74
C GLY A 432 25.11 -36.24 19.38
N ASP A 433 24.78 -34.97 19.67
CA ASP A 433 25.72 -34.01 20.27
C ASP A 433 25.11 -33.25 21.47
N TRP A 434 25.72 -33.41 22.64
CA TRP A 434 25.32 -32.78 23.90
C TRP A 434 25.44 -31.25 23.90
N GLY A 435 26.49 -30.69 23.30
CA GLY A 435 26.69 -29.24 23.24
C GLY A 435 25.62 -28.56 22.39
N HIS A 436 25.29 -29.16 21.24
CA HIS A 436 24.23 -28.67 20.38
C HIS A 436 22.83 -28.86 21.02
N GLY A 437 22.62 -29.92 21.81
CA GLY A 437 21.40 -30.14 22.58
C GLY A 437 21.08 -29.00 23.54
N ILE A 438 22.07 -28.57 24.33
CA ILE A 438 21.95 -27.42 25.23
C ILE A 438 21.62 -26.14 24.46
N CYS A 439 22.27 -25.90 23.31
CA CYS A 439 21.97 -24.73 22.47
C CYS A 439 20.52 -24.74 21.96
N MET A 440 20.02 -25.89 21.49
CA MET A 440 18.64 -26.03 21.05
C MET A 440 17.63 -25.88 22.20
N LEU A 441 17.97 -26.40 23.39
CA LEU A 441 17.15 -26.26 24.59
C LEU A 441 17.01 -24.78 25.00
N LEU A 442 18.12 -24.04 25.01
CA LEU A 442 18.13 -22.60 25.28
C LEU A 442 17.31 -21.82 24.24
N ALA A 443 17.46 -22.14 22.95
CA ALA A 443 16.69 -21.51 21.88
C ALA A 443 15.18 -21.77 22.03
N ALA A 444 14.77 -23.02 22.28
CA ALA A 444 13.37 -23.37 22.53
C ALA A 444 12.80 -22.63 23.74
N PHE A 445 13.58 -22.52 24.82
CA PHE A 445 13.15 -21.82 26.03
C PHE A 445 12.95 -20.32 25.79
N VAL A 446 13.80 -19.68 24.99
CA VAL A 446 13.62 -18.27 24.59
C VAL A 446 12.30 -18.08 23.83
N PHE A 447 11.96 -18.98 22.92
CA PHE A 447 10.69 -18.91 22.18
C PHE A 447 9.47 -19.11 23.08
N ILE A 448 9.56 -20.00 24.07
CA ILE A 448 8.48 -20.26 25.03
C ILE A 448 8.29 -19.07 25.99
N ILE A 449 9.38 -18.52 26.55
CA ILE A 449 9.31 -17.33 27.42
C ILE A 449 8.69 -16.14 26.68
N ARG A 450 9.04 -15.96 25.40
CA ARG A 450 8.57 -14.84 24.59
C ARG A 450 7.28 -15.13 23.80
N GLU A 451 6.55 -16.19 24.14
CA GLU A 451 5.35 -16.64 23.40
C GLU A 451 4.35 -15.52 23.16
N LYS A 452 3.96 -14.78 24.20
CA LYS A 452 2.96 -13.69 24.10
C LYS A 452 3.42 -12.53 23.19
N LYS A 453 4.73 -12.24 23.19
CA LYS A 453 5.30 -11.15 22.39
C LYS A 453 5.40 -11.56 20.93
N LEU A 454 5.86 -12.77 20.66
CA LEU A 454 6.03 -13.28 19.30
C LEU A 454 4.67 -13.61 18.65
N SER A 455 3.69 -14.12 19.40
CA SER A 455 2.36 -14.43 18.85
C SER A 455 1.59 -13.20 18.34
N SER A 456 1.96 -11.99 18.79
CA SER A 456 1.29 -10.74 18.37
C SER A 456 1.97 -10.05 17.20
N GLN A 457 3.17 -10.50 16.82
CA GLN A 457 3.94 -9.92 15.72
C GLN A 457 3.82 -10.79 14.48
N LYS A 458 3.93 -10.19 13.31
CA LYS A 458 4.20 -10.95 12.08
C LYS A 458 5.67 -11.31 12.07
N LEU A 459 5.98 -12.58 12.29
CA LEU A 459 7.32 -13.12 12.11
C LEU A 459 7.58 -13.34 10.60
N GLY A 460 8.85 -13.40 10.19
CA GLY A 460 9.17 -13.87 8.84
C GLY A 460 9.02 -15.39 8.72
N ASP A 461 8.81 -15.90 7.51
CA ASP A 461 8.41 -17.30 7.24
C ASP A 461 9.22 -18.35 8.03
N ILE A 462 10.56 -18.24 8.06
CA ILE A 462 11.44 -19.18 8.77
C ILE A 462 11.22 -19.11 10.29
N THR A 463 11.07 -17.89 10.82
CA THR A 463 10.90 -17.66 12.25
C THR A 463 9.49 -18.02 12.73
N GLU A 464 8.47 -17.86 11.87
CA GLU A 464 7.10 -18.31 12.13
C GLU A 464 7.04 -19.85 12.18
N MET A 465 7.68 -20.54 11.23
CA MET A 465 7.78 -22.00 11.24
C MET A 465 8.50 -22.51 12.51
N THR A 466 9.61 -21.89 12.87
CA THR A 466 10.38 -22.24 14.09
C THR A 466 9.56 -22.00 15.36
N PHE A 467 8.80 -20.89 15.40
CA PHE A 467 7.92 -20.56 16.53
C PHE A 467 6.74 -21.53 16.65
N GLY A 468 6.15 -21.94 15.52
CA GLY A 468 5.12 -22.98 15.47
C GLY A 468 5.62 -24.31 16.02
N GLY A 469 6.83 -24.72 15.64
CA GLY A 469 7.49 -25.94 16.09
C GLY A 469 8.17 -25.90 17.47
N ARG A 470 7.99 -24.84 18.28
CA ARG A 470 8.75 -24.64 19.53
C ARG A 470 8.69 -25.81 20.52
N TYR A 471 7.55 -26.49 20.63
CA TYR A 471 7.39 -27.66 21.51
C TYR A 471 8.05 -28.91 20.94
N VAL A 472 8.13 -29.03 19.61
CA VAL A 472 8.88 -30.10 18.94
C VAL A 472 10.37 -29.93 19.21
N ILE A 473 10.90 -28.70 19.08
CA ILE A 473 12.31 -28.39 19.37
C ILE A 473 12.65 -28.66 20.84
N LEU A 474 11.74 -28.29 21.75
CA LEU A 474 11.90 -28.60 23.17
C LEU A 474 12.04 -30.11 23.41
N MET A 475 11.15 -30.92 22.82
CA MET A 475 11.20 -32.39 22.97
C MET A 475 12.45 -33.00 22.33
N MET A 476 12.89 -32.48 21.17
CA MET A 476 14.11 -32.92 20.51
C MET A 476 15.34 -32.67 21.40
N ALA A 477 15.42 -31.49 22.02
CA ALA A 477 16.53 -31.13 22.88
C ALA A 477 16.55 -31.93 24.20
N THR A 478 15.40 -32.09 24.87
CA THR A 478 15.35 -32.83 26.14
C THR A 478 15.66 -34.31 25.98
N LEU A 479 15.20 -34.95 24.89
CA LEU A 479 15.50 -36.37 24.64
C LEU A 479 16.94 -36.59 24.18
N LEU A 480 17.55 -35.63 23.48
CA LEU A 480 18.98 -35.66 23.12
C LEU A 480 19.87 -35.57 24.37
N ASP A 481 19.56 -34.66 25.30
CA ASP A 481 20.27 -34.54 26.57
C ASP A 481 20.11 -35.80 27.45
N LEU A 482 18.90 -36.39 27.46
CA LEU A 482 18.64 -37.62 28.21
C LEU A 482 19.42 -38.80 27.61
N HIS A 483 19.42 -38.96 26.29
CA HIS A 483 20.11 -40.08 25.63
C HIS A 483 21.61 -40.08 25.92
N TRP A 484 22.27 -38.92 25.83
CA TRP A 484 23.70 -38.79 26.14
C TRP A 484 24.01 -38.90 27.64
N SER A 485 23.09 -38.50 28.53
CA SER A 485 23.31 -38.68 29.98
C SER A 485 23.29 -40.15 30.43
N TYR A 486 22.68 -41.04 29.62
CA TYR A 486 22.57 -42.48 29.90
C TYR A 486 23.62 -43.34 29.16
N LEU A 487 24.27 -42.80 28.13
CA LEU A 487 25.38 -43.42 27.37
C LEU A 487 26.73 -42.99 27.95
#